data_AF-A0A1J0VWT4-F1
#
_entry.id   AF-A0A1J0VWT4-F1
#
_cell.length_a   1.000
_cell.length_b   1.000
_cell.length_c   1.000
_cell.angle_alpha   90.00
_cell.angle_beta   90.00
_cell.angle_gamma   90.00
#
_symmetry.space_group_name_H-M   'P 1'
#
loop_
_entity.id
_entity.type
_entity.pdbx_description
1 polymer ?
#
loop_
_entity_poly.entity_id
_entity_poly.type
_entity_poly.pdbx_seq_one_letter_code
_entity_poly.pdbx_strand_id
1 'polypeptide(L)'
;MDDSSLIWDDGALVTIDQRELPHEVRELRLHTVDEIIDAIATLAIRGAPAIGIAGAFGVVIATRAHTVDGVVDEAAVGAEADRIAAARPTAVNLAWAVQRVRGRIADGADAVLAETLDMLAEDGRVNRAAATHAADLVQRLCGDRPLRLLTHCNTGRLATSAFGTAIGTLRVLHERGVVTDALVGETRPLLQGARLTAWELAEAGIPHRLTIDSAAAWAMATGQVDAVLVGADRITANGDVANKIGTFPLALAARHHGIPFIVVAPESTRDAAMATGAQIVVEQRPAAEVTGFGTVSTAPAGTPVFNPAFDVTPADLVTAVVTENGVAYRNSDEFTEHGRFARADPAEATDPRGSTGPPEQGRAIAAVARQLYGRGWMPGTAGNISMRRGADALITASGLSKGELSGHDTVLVTVAGTVTHPGQSRKPSAEASIHTAVYRTTGAGAVVHVHSPFATALATTADQPGETVTTLRISGYELLKGFGLADPSSVQVPRFPNWPDVARIGTDIETHLRENPTAPPILFITGHGITTWGDTLSQARDRAECLEALCELITRTGRTDATPLEIGPT
;
A
#
# COMPACT_ATOMS: atom_id res chain seq x y z
N MET A 1 10.00 27.12 20.84
CA MET A 1 10.06 27.89 19.59
C MET A 1 8.65 27.88 19.04
N ASP A 2 8.13 29.03 18.62
CA ASP A 2 6.91 29.06 17.83
C ASP A 2 7.10 28.10 16.65
N ASP A 3 6.21 27.12 16.51
CA ASP A 3 6.33 26.02 15.54
C ASP A 3 6.15 26.48 14.08
N SER A 4 6.07 27.80 13.84
CA SER A 4 5.77 28.42 12.55
C SER A 4 7.04 28.82 11.78
N SER A 5 7.03 28.63 10.46
CA SER A 5 8.04 29.16 9.54
C SER A 5 7.68 30.54 8.96
N LEU A 6 6.47 31.03 9.27
CA LEU A 6 5.93 32.30 8.82
C LEU A 6 5.47 33.11 10.04
N ILE A 7 6.04 34.28 10.23
CA ILE A 7 5.76 35.15 11.37
C ILE A 7 5.35 36.52 10.83
N TRP A 8 4.26 37.08 11.34
CA TRP A 8 3.92 38.47 11.07
C TRP A 8 4.51 39.36 12.15
N ASP A 9 5.40 40.26 11.76
CA ASP A 9 6.10 41.13 12.70
C ASP A 9 6.29 42.54 12.13
N ASP A 10 5.90 43.55 12.90
CA ASP A 10 5.95 44.98 12.55
C ASP A 10 5.55 45.30 11.10
N GLY A 11 4.45 44.70 10.64
CA GLY A 11 3.91 44.92 9.31
C GLY A 11 4.67 44.26 8.15
N ALA A 12 5.52 43.28 8.45
CA ALA A 12 6.24 42.48 7.48
C ALA A 12 5.99 40.98 7.70
N LEU A 13 6.11 40.21 6.61
CA LEU A 13 6.25 38.76 6.71
C LEU A 13 7.71 38.42 6.99
N VAL A 14 7.96 37.74 8.10
CA VAL A 14 9.25 37.20 8.50
C VAL A 14 9.27 35.69 8.25
N THR A 15 10.32 35.20 7.58
CA THR A 15 10.52 33.78 7.29
C THR A 15 12.00 33.44 7.13
N ILE A 16 12.33 32.16 6.98
CA ILE A 16 13.70 31.70 6.72
C ILE A 16 13.91 31.56 5.22
N ASP A 17 15.05 32.05 4.70
CA ASP A 17 15.46 31.81 3.33
C ASP A 17 15.84 30.33 3.12
N GLN A 18 14.90 29.54 2.59
CA GLN A 18 15.12 28.12 2.37
C GLN A 18 16.18 27.82 1.29
N ARG A 19 16.67 28.82 0.55
CA ARG A 19 17.74 28.66 -0.45
C ARG A 19 19.11 28.55 0.21
N GLU A 20 19.29 29.18 1.37
CA GLU A 20 20.57 29.21 2.07
C GLU A 20 20.76 28.02 3.02
N LEU A 21 19.67 27.34 3.38
CA LEU A 21 19.73 26.10 4.16
C LEU A 21 20.40 24.96 3.36
N PRO A 22 21.23 24.12 4.02
CA PRO A 22 21.45 24.03 5.47
C PRO A 22 22.63 24.88 6.00
N HIS A 23 23.29 25.69 5.16
CA HIS A 23 24.54 26.34 5.51
C HIS A 23 24.35 27.58 6.38
N GLU A 24 23.32 28.37 6.11
CA GLU A 24 23.01 29.60 6.84
C GLU A 24 21.52 29.68 7.14
N VAL A 25 21.18 29.99 8.40
CA VAL A 25 19.82 30.34 8.81
C VAL A 25 19.67 31.84 8.63
N ARG A 26 19.31 32.25 7.41
CA ARG A 26 19.08 33.66 7.08
C ARG A 26 17.60 34.00 7.17
N GLU A 27 17.28 35.02 7.96
CA GLU A 27 15.93 35.57 8.04
C GLU A 27 15.66 36.52 6.85
N LEU A 28 14.47 36.40 6.27
CA LEU A 28 13.90 37.32 5.30
C LEU A 28 12.78 38.09 5.96
N ARG A 29 12.77 39.40 5.75
CA ARG A 29 11.71 40.30 6.18
C ARG A 29 11.14 41.00 4.94
N LEU A 30 9.92 40.64 4.58
CA LEU A 30 9.27 40.99 3.32
C LEU A 30 8.21 42.07 3.58
N HIS A 31 8.38 43.24 2.97
CA HIS A 31 7.57 44.44 3.18
C HIS A 31 6.72 44.80 1.96
N THR A 32 6.97 44.20 0.81
CA THR A 32 6.30 44.52 -0.45
C THR A 32 5.75 43.28 -1.15
N VAL A 33 4.76 43.47 -2.02
CA VAL A 33 4.19 42.39 -2.84
C VAL A 33 5.25 41.79 -3.77
N ASP A 34 6.13 42.61 -4.33
CA ASP A 34 7.21 42.17 -5.22
C ASP A 34 8.18 41.22 -4.49
N GLU A 35 8.53 41.53 -3.23
CA GLU A 35 9.38 40.66 -2.39
C GLU A 35 8.69 39.32 -2.06
N ILE A 36 7.38 39.31 -1.80
CA ILE A 36 6.61 38.07 -1.59
C ILE A 36 6.62 37.21 -2.86
N ILE A 37 6.35 37.82 -4.01
CA ILE A 37 6.34 37.13 -5.30
C ILE A 37 7.73 36.55 -5.61
N ASP A 38 8.80 37.32 -5.41
CA ASP A 38 10.19 36.86 -5.62
C ASP A 38 10.54 35.70 -4.67
N ALA A 39 10.19 35.80 -3.38
CA ALA A 39 10.45 34.75 -2.41
C ALA A 39 9.75 33.43 -2.78
N ILE A 40 8.52 33.48 -3.30
CA ILE A 40 7.78 32.31 -3.78
C ILE A 40 8.38 31.76 -5.08
N ALA A 41 8.70 32.63 -6.04
CA ALA A 41 9.19 32.24 -7.37
C ALA A 41 10.60 31.63 -7.32
N THR A 42 11.48 32.18 -6.48
CA THR A 42 12.86 31.72 -6.30
C THR A 42 13.00 30.57 -5.29
N LEU A 43 11.87 30.10 -4.73
CA LEU A 43 11.81 29.01 -3.74
C LEU A 43 12.48 29.32 -2.39
N ALA A 44 12.60 30.61 -2.04
CA ALA A 44 12.92 31.03 -0.67
C ALA A 44 11.80 30.64 0.29
N ILE A 45 10.54 30.73 -0.15
CA ILE A 45 9.36 30.14 0.49
C ILE A 45 8.83 29.05 -0.45
N ARG A 46 8.67 27.83 0.07
CA ARG A 46 8.14 26.71 -0.70
C ARG A 46 7.30 25.77 0.13
N GLY A 47 6.57 24.89 -0.55
CA GLY A 47 5.60 23.98 0.04
C GLY A 47 4.20 24.60 -0.01
N ALA A 48 3.20 23.78 -0.33
CA ALA A 48 1.92 24.27 -0.83
C ALA A 48 1.15 25.12 0.20
N PRO A 49 1.05 24.73 1.49
CA PRO A 49 0.46 25.61 2.50
C PRO A 49 1.30 26.86 2.79
N ALA A 50 2.64 26.73 2.81
CA ALA A 50 3.56 27.85 3.08
C ALA A 50 3.35 29.02 2.12
N ILE A 51 3.37 28.72 0.82
CA ILE A 51 3.22 29.73 -0.23
C ILE A 51 1.81 30.32 -0.21
N GLY A 52 0.78 29.55 0.16
CA GLY A 52 -0.58 30.05 0.32
C GLY A 52 -0.67 31.13 1.39
N ILE A 53 -0.19 30.84 2.59
CA ILE A 53 -0.22 31.79 3.70
C ILE A 53 0.71 32.99 3.45
N ALA A 54 1.88 32.78 2.83
CA ALA A 54 2.74 33.88 2.39
C ALA A 54 2.04 34.80 1.38
N GLY A 55 1.29 34.23 0.43
CA GLY A 55 0.46 34.99 -0.51
C GLY A 55 -0.64 35.79 0.18
N ALA A 56 -1.30 35.21 1.19
CA ALA A 56 -2.29 35.91 2.00
C ALA A 56 -1.69 37.11 2.77
N PHE A 57 -0.49 36.96 3.35
CA PHE A 57 0.27 38.09 3.90
C PHE A 57 0.63 39.13 2.84
N GLY A 58 0.92 38.72 1.61
CA GLY A 58 1.08 39.63 0.47
C GLY A 58 -0.17 40.49 0.23
N VAL A 59 -1.38 39.93 0.38
CA VAL A 59 -2.63 40.70 0.28
C VAL A 59 -2.79 41.68 1.46
N VAL A 60 -2.34 41.32 2.67
CA VAL A 60 -2.28 42.25 3.81
C VAL A 60 -1.38 43.45 3.47
N ILE A 61 -0.18 43.19 2.96
CA ILE A 61 0.78 44.22 2.54
C ILE A 61 0.16 45.12 1.46
N ALA A 62 -0.46 44.53 0.43
CA ALA A 62 -1.14 45.27 -0.64
C ALA A 62 -2.27 46.15 -0.10
N THR A 63 -3.09 45.61 0.80
CA THR A 63 -4.22 46.35 1.38
C THR A 63 -3.73 47.55 2.18
N ARG A 64 -2.66 47.39 2.97
CA ARG A 64 -2.02 48.51 3.68
C ARG A 64 -1.47 49.57 2.72
N ALA A 65 -0.77 49.14 1.66
CA ALA A 65 -0.16 50.04 0.69
C ALA A 65 -1.20 50.85 -0.12
N HIS A 66 -2.38 50.27 -0.35
CA HIS A 66 -3.48 50.87 -1.11
C HIS A 66 -4.62 51.39 -0.24
N THR A 67 -4.37 51.66 1.04
CA THR A 67 -5.31 52.35 1.93
C THR A 67 -4.87 53.81 2.12
N VAL A 68 -5.75 54.76 1.77
CA VAL A 68 -5.51 56.20 1.97
C VAL A 68 -6.65 56.76 2.80
N ASP A 69 -6.33 57.48 3.87
CA ASP A 69 -7.31 58.08 4.80
C ASP A 69 -8.37 57.08 5.32
N GLY A 70 -7.96 55.82 5.50
CA GLY A 70 -8.83 54.74 5.97
C GLY A 70 -9.73 54.12 4.89
N VAL A 71 -9.59 54.53 3.63
CA VAL A 71 -10.34 54.00 2.49
C VAL A 71 -9.43 53.13 1.63
N VAL A 72 -9.84 51.88 1.39
CA VAL A 72 -9.10 50.89 0.58
C VAL A 72 -9.44 51.08 -0.90
N ASP A 73 -8.42 51.16 -1.77
CA ASP A 73 -8.60 50.98 -3.22
C ASP A 73 -8.71 49.49 -3.55
N GLU A 74 -9.92 48.95 -3.45
CA GLU A 74 -10.20 47.53 -3.69
C GLU A 74 -9.76 47.05 -5.08
N ALA A 75 -9.78 47.93 -6.09
CA ALA A 75 -9.38 47.58 -7.45
C ALA A 75 -7.86 47.38 -7.54
N ALA A 76 -7.08 48.28 -6.93
CA ALA A 76 -5.62 48.15 -6.86
C ALA A 76 -5.19 46.92 -6.05
N VAL A 77 -5.80 46.70 -4.87
CA VAL A 77 -5.53 45.49 -4.07
C VAL A 77 -5.93 44.22 -4.82
N GLY A 78 -7.07 44.26 -5.53
CA GLY A 78 -7.54 43.17 -6.37
C GLY A 78 -6.52 42.78 -7.44
N ALA A 79 -5.87 43.76 -8.08
CA ALA A 79 -4.83 43.52 -9.07
C ALA A 79 -3.56 42.92 -8.46
N GLU A 80 -3.13 43.39 -7.29
CA GLU A 80 -1.98 42.80 -6.57
C GLU A 80 -2.27 41.36 -6.11
N ALA A 81 -3.49 41.08 -5.64
CA ALA A 81 -3.93 39.73 -5.31
C ALA A 81 -3.83 38.79 -6.53
N ASP A 82 -4.26 39.25 -7.72
CA ASP A 82 -4.15 38.48 -8.95
C ASP A 82 -2.68 38.25 -9.36
N ARG A 83 -1.79 39.24 -9.17
CA ARG A 83 -0.34 39.08 -9.38
C ARG A 83 0.27 38.03 -8.45
N ILE A 84 -0.09 38.07 -7.16
CA ILE A 84 0.38 37.09 -6.16
C ILE A 84 -0.10 35.69 -6.56
N ALA A 85 -1.38 35.51 -6.87
CA ALA A 85 -1.94 34.22 -7.27
C ALA A 85 -1.26 33.64 -8.53
N ALA A 86 -0.82 34.51 -9.45
CA ALA A 86 -0.12 34.13 -10.67
C ALA A 86 1.37 33.81 -10.49
N ALA A 87 1.97 34.04 -9.30
CA ALA A 87 3.40 33.84 -9.09
C ALA A 87 3.85 32.40 -9.36
N ARG A 88 3.00 31.41 -9.04
CA ARG A 88 3.20 29.98 -9.38
C ARG A 88 1.86 29.35 -9.79
N PRO A 89 1.47 29.38 -11.08
CA PRO A 89 0.13 28.99 -11.54
C PRO A 89 -0.27 27.53 -11.26
N THR A 90 0.71 26.65 -11.03
CA THR A 90 0.47 25.24 -10.68
C THR A 90 0.18 25.02 -9.19
N ALA A 91 0.40 26.03 -8.33
CA ALA A 91 0.18 25.96 -6.90
C ALA A 91 -1.26 26.37 -6.53
N VAL A 92 -2.18 25.41 -6.52
CA VAL A 92 -3.60 25.65 -6.21
C VAL A 92 -3.81 26.30 -4.84
N ASN A 93 -3.01 25.94 -3.83
CA ASN A 93 -3.06 26.51 -2.49
C ASN A 93 -2.76 28.02 -2.45
N LEU A 94 -1.93 28.52 -3.36
CA LEU A 94 -1.63 29.96 -3.46
C LEU A 94 -2.86 30.74 -3.89
N ALA A 95 -3.47 30.34 -5.01
CA ALA A 95 -4.69 30.96 -5.51
C ALA A 95 -5.85 30.85 -4.50
N TRP A 96 -6.01 29.68 -3.87
CA TRP A 96 -7.05 29.45 -2.85
C TRP A 96 -6.89 30.38 -1.65
N ALA A 97 -5.68 30.49 -1.10
CA ALA A 97 -5.41 31.30 0.09
C ALA A 97 -5.61 32.79 -0.20
N VAL A 98 -5.12 33.27 -1.34
CA VAL A 98 -5.36 34.63 -1.81
C VAL A 98 -6.86 34.89 -1.96
N GLN A 99 -7.60 33.97 -2.60
CA GLN A 99 -9.04 34.13 -2.79
C GLN A 99 -9.83 34.15 -1.48
N ARG A 100 -9.40 33.38 -0.47
CA ARG A 100 -10.02 33.38 0.86
C ARG A 100 -9.92 34.75 1.52
N VAL A 101 -8.73 35.35 1.54
CA VAL A 101 -8.54 36.67 2.18
C VAL A 101 -9.05 37.83 1.32
N ARG A 102 -9.20 37.65 0.00
CA ARG A 102 -9.81 38.65 -0.89
C ARG A 102 -11.20 39.08 -0.43
N GLY A 103 -11.98 38.17 0.17
CA GLY A 103 -13.31 38.47 0.70
C GLY A 103 -13.32 39.48 1.86
N ARG A 104 -12.16 39.82 2.42
CA ARG A 104 -12.00 40.73 3.57
C ARG A 104 -11.34 42.05 3.19
N ILE A 105 -11.01 42.28 1.92
CA ILE A 105 -10.31 43.50 1.46
C ILE A 105 -11.11 44.76 1.79
N ALA A 106 -12.42 44.75 1.54
CA ALA A 106 -13.31 45.88 1.82
C ALA A 106 -13.38 46.24 3.31
N ASP A 107 -13.05 45.29 4.20
CA ASP A 107 -13.05 45.46 5.65
C ASP A 107 -11.72 46.05 6.17
N GLY A 108 -10.73 46.27 5.28
CA GLY A 108 -9.44 46.87 5.61
C GLY A 108 -8.34 45.87 5.99
N ALA A 109 -7.10 46.36 6.06
CA ALA A 109 -5.92 45.53 6.22
C ALA A 109 -5.90 44.68 7.50
N ASP A 110 -6.46 45.20 8.60
CA ASP A 110 -6.49 44.46 9.87
C ASP A 110 -7.47 43.28 9.82
N ALA A 111 -8.56 43.39 9.05
CA ALA A 111 -9.48 42.27 8.82
C ALA A 111 -8.85 41.18 7.92
N VAL A 112 -8.13 41.59 6.88
CA VAL A 112 -7.33 40.68 6.04
C VAL A 112 -6.24 39.99 6.87
N LEU A 113 -5.56 40.74 7.75
CA LEU A 113 -4.55 40.19 8.65
C LEU A 113 -5.15 39.20 9.64
N ALA A 114 -6.28 39.51 10.25
CA ALA A 114 -6.97 38.60 11.17
C ALA A 114 -7.31 37.28 10.46
N GLU A 115 -7.91 37.32 9.26
CA GLU A 115 -8.20 36.12 8.47
C GLU A 115 -6.91 35.35 8.12
N THR A 116 -5.83 36.05 7.78
CA THR A 116 -4.53 35.42 7.45
C THR A 116 -3.92 34.71 8.66
N LEU A 117 -3.98 35.33 9.85
CA LEU A 117 -3.49 34.74 11.09
C LEU A 117 -4.38 33.55 11.52
N ASP A 118 -5.69 33.65 11.29
CA ASP A 118 -6.61 32.53 11.52
C ASP A 118 -6.29 31.35 10.59
N MET A 119 -5.98 31.60 9.32
CA MET A 119 -5.51 30.57 8.38
C MET A 119 -4.20 29.93 8.83
N LEU A 120 -3.24 30.72 9.32
CA LEU A 120 -1.97 30.22 9.86
C LEU A 120 -2.20 29.31 11.08
N ALA A 121 -3.04 29.74 12.02
CA ALA A 121 -3.41 28.95 13.19
C ALA A 121 -4.17 27.66 12.80
N GLU A 122 -5.07 27.77 11.82
CA GLU A 122 -5.82 26.64 11.26
C GLU A 122 -4.89 25.59 10.65
N ASP A 123 -3.93 25.98 9.80
CA ASP A 123 -2.94 25.07 9.20
C ASP A 123 -2.13 24.34 10.27
N GLY A 124 -1.67 25.04 11.32
CA GLY A 124 -0.98 24.41 12.45
C GLY A 124 -1.82 23.36 13.17
N ARG A 125 -3.10 23.64 13.42
CA ARG A 125 -4.04 22.69 14.05
C ARG A 125 -4.31 21.49 13.16
N VAL A 126 -4.55 21.72 11.87
CA VAL A 126 -4.83 20.68 10.86
C VAL A 126 -3.64 19.74 10.71
N ASN A 127 -2.44 20.29 10.53
CA ASN A 127 -1.21 19.51 10.38
C ASN A 127 -0.93 18.66 11.63
N ARG A 128 -1.09 19.23 12.82
CA ARG A 128 -0.92 18.48 14.08
C ARG A 128 -1.93 17.34 14.21
N ALA A 129 -3.19 17.56 13.86
CA ALA A 129 -4.22 16.52 13.89
C ALA A 129 -3.91 15.39 12.89
N ALA A 130 -3.60 15.72 11.64
CA ALA A 130 -3.23 14.75 10.61
C ALA A 130 -2.00 13.91 11.02
N ALA A 131 -0.96 14.58 11.52
CA ALA A 131 0.25 13.93 12.03
C ALA A 131 -0.03 13.01 13.21
N THR A 132 -0.91 13.41 14.13
CA THR A 132 -1.29 12.59 15.29
C THR A 132 -2.04 11.34 14.85
N HIS A 133 -3.02 11.49 13.95
CA HIS A 133 -3.76 10.35 13.39
C HIS A 133 -2.85 9.39 12.61
N ALA A 134 -1.87 9.91 11.88
CA ALA A 134 -0.90 9.11 11.16
C ALA A 134 0.02 8.35 12.12
N ALA A 135 0.48 9.00 13.20
CA ALA A 135 1.28 8.34 14.23
C ALA A 135 0.51 7.20 14.92
N ASP A 136 -0.77 7.42 15.23
CA ASP A 136 -1.65 6.40 15.79
C ASP A 136 -1.83 5.21 14.83
N LEU A 137 -1.97 5.49 13.53
CA LEU A 137 -2.06 4.45 12.50
C LEU A 137 -0.75 3.66 12.39
N VAL A 138 0.40 4.34 12.37
CA VAL A 138 1.72 3.70 12.32
C VAL A 138 1.90 2.73 13.48
N GLN A 139 1.59 3.16 14.71
CA GLN A 139 1.70 2.28 15.89
C GLN A 139 0.71 1.10 15.84
N ARG A 140 -0.52 1.30 15.34
CA ARG A 140 -1.45 0.19 15.11
C ARG A 140 -0.94 -0.82 14.08
N LEU A 141 -0.29 -0.35 13.02
CA LEU A 141 0.19 -1.22 11.93
C LEU A 141 1.51 -1.93 12.26
N CYS A 142 2.40 -1.26 12.99
CA CYS A 142 3.76 -1.74 13.26
C CYS A 142 3.96 -2.32 14.67
N GLY A 143 2.96 -2.15 15.55
CA GLY A 143 3.02 -2.49 16.96
C GLY A 143 3.71 -1.42 17.82
N ASP A 144 3.61 -1.57 19.14
CA ASP A 144 4.24 -0.68 20.11
C ASP A 144 5.70 -1.11 20.36
N ARG A 145 6.58 -0.71 19.44
CA ARG A 145 8.02 -1.03 19.46
C ARG A 145 8.82 0.13 18.86
N PRO A 146 10.16 0.16 19.04
CA PRO A 146 11.01 1.08 18.30
C PRO A 146 10.90 0.86 16.78
N LEU A 147 10.78 1.95 16.02
CA LEU A 147 10.50 1.99 14.59
C LEU A 147 11.63 2.69 13.83
N ARG A 148 11.96 2.14 12.66
CA ARG A 148 12.82 2.77 11.66
C ARG A 148 11.93 3.28 10.55
N LEU A 149 11.90 4.59 10.34
CA LEU A 149 10.95 5.22 9.43
C LEU A 149 11.69 5.73 8.20
N LEU A 150 11.04 5.76 7.04
CA LEU A 150 11.57 6.39 5.84
C LEU A 150 10.68 7.56 5.42
N THR A 151 11.28 8.67 5.04
CA THR A 151 10.56 9.81 4.45
C THR A 151 11.24 10.36 3.21
N HIS A 152 10.50 11.14 2.42
CA HIS A 152 10.92 11.70 1.14
C HIS A 152 10.50 13.16 1.00
N CYS A 153 11.30 13.96 0.29
CA CYS A 153 11.13 15.41 0.18
C CYS A 153 11.23 16.11 1.55
N ASN A 154 10.61 17.28 1.66
CA ASN A 154 10.43 18.04 2.90
C ASN A 154 8.94 18.34 3.10
N THR A 155 8.43 17.94 4.26
CA THR A 155 7.02 18.00 4.65
C THR A 155 6.89 18.51 6.09
N GLY A 156 7.89 19.26 6.54
CA GLY A 156 7.97 19.83 7.88
C GLY A 156 7.33 21.21 7.92
N ARG A 157 7.64 21.98 8.96
CA ARG A 157 7.09 23.33 9.13
C ARG A 157 7.54 24.28 8.01
N LEU A 158 8.67 23.98 7.37
CA LEU A 158 9.18 24.76 6.24
C LEU A 158 8.34 24.58 4.97
N ALA A 159 7.63 23.46 4.83
CA ALA A 159 6.80 23.15 3.66
C ALA A 159 5.30 23.40 3.89
N THR A 160 4.85 23.42 5.14
CA THR A 160 3.52 23.87 5.51
C THR A 160 3.63 25.31 6.02
N SER A 161 2.92 25.73 7.05
CA SER A 161 3.28 26.95 7.79
C SER A 161 3.71 26.66 9.22
N ALA A 162 3.22 25.56 9.79
CA ALA A 162 3.62 25.08 11.09
C ALA A 162 3.56 23.55 11.16
N PHE A 163 4.35 22.98 12.08
CA PHE A 163 4.41 21.56 12.47
C PHE A 163 4.82 20.55 11.37
N GLY A 164 4.16 20.57 10.21
CA GLY A 164 4.36 19.66 9.10
C GLY A 164 3.42 18.45 9.08
N THR A 165 3.47 17.66 8.02
CA THR A 165 2.62 16.47 7.81
C THR A 165 3.38 15.18 8.10
N ALA A 166 4.16 14.63 7.16
CA ALA A 166 4.92 13.41 7.40
C ALA A 166 6.08 13.64 8.39
N ILE A 167 6.79 14.78 8.30
CA ILE A 167 7.75 15.18 9.35
C ILE A 167 7.04 15.49 10.67
N GLY A 168 5.84 16.09 10.63
CA GLY A 168 5.01 16.25 11.83
C GLY A 168 4.68 14.91 12.49
N THR A 169 4.42 13.87 11.68
CA THR A 169 4.19 12.50 12.16
C THR A 169 5.44 11.92 12.82
N LEU A 170 6.62 12.15 12.23
CA LEU A 170 7.91 11.77 12.85
C LEU A 170 8.11 12.47 14.20
N ARG A 171 7.75 13.76 14.31
CA ARG A 171 7.81 14.51 15.59
C ARG A 171 6.91 13.87 16.65
N VAL A 172 5.65 13.59 16.31
CA VAL A 172 4.72 12.93 17.24
C VAL A 172 5.23 11.55 17.67
N LEU A 173 5.75 10.74 16.75
CA LEU A 173 6.31 9.43 17.08
C LEU A 173 7.59 9.56 17.93
N HIS A 174 8.40 10.59 17.71
CA HIS A 174 9.60 10.86 18.49
C HIS A 174 9.26 11.31 19.92
N GLU A 175 8.27 12.19 20.08
CA GLU A 175 7.73 12.60 21.39
C GLU A 175 7.19 11.39 22.18
N ARG A 176 6.66 10.38 21.48
CA ARG A 176 6.23 9.10 22.06
C ARG A 176 7.39 8.14 22.38
N GLY A 177 8.62 8.47 22.01
CA GLY A 177 9.81 7.65 22.28
C GLY A 177 9.94 6.39 21.43
N VAL A 178 9.22 6.28 20.31
CA VAL A 178 9.21 5.07 19.47
C VAL A 178 10.06 5.18 18.20
N VAL A 179 10.70 6.32 17.92
CA VAL A 179 11.58 6.47 16.74
C VAL A 179 13.00 6.03 17.07
N THR A 180 13.44 4.93 16.44
CA THR A 180 14.84 4.48 16.47
C THR A 180 15.71 5.33 15.56
N ASP A 181 15.26 5.54 14.33
CA ASP A 181 15.97 6.25 13.25
C ASP A 181 14.98 6.64 12.15
N ALA A 182 15.18 7.80 11.54
CA ALA A 182 14.48 8.24 10.33
C ALA A 182 15.46 8.28 9.15
N LEU A 183 15.25 7.42 8.16
CA LEU A 183 15.98 7.44 6.90
C LEU A 183 15.36 8.49 5.96
N VAL A 184 16.15 9.48 5.57
CA VAL A 184 15.72 10.60 4.75
C VAL A 184 16.24 10.42 3.33
N GLY A 185 15.36 10.30 2.33
CA GLY A 185 15.76 10.35 0.93
C GLY A 185 16.30 11.73 0.56
N GLU A 186 17.45 11.81 -0.10
CA GLU A 186 18.07 13.10 -0.44
C GLU A 186 17.15 13.98 -1.30
N THR A 187 16.30 13.36 -2.12
CA THR A 187 15.29 14.00 -2.98
C THR A 187 15.90 14.82 -4.11
N ARG A 188 16.57 14.17 -5.05
CA ARG A 188 17.05 14.83 -6.27
C ARG A 188 15.86 15.32 -7.12
N PRO A 189 16.05 16.39 -7.93
CA PRO A 189 17.29 17.16 -8.07
C PRO A 189 17.52 18.26 -7.02
N LEU A 190 16.46 18.76 -6.37
CA LEU A 190 16.56 19.96 -5.52
C LEU A 190 17.11 19.70 -4.11
N LEU A 191 17.28 18.44 -3.75
CA LEU A 191 17.84 17.97 -2.50
C LEU A 191 17.03 18.43 -1.28
N GLN A 192 15.70 18.43 -1.37
CA GLN A 192 14.86 18.91 -0.27
C GLN A 192 15.04 18.07 1.00
N GLY A 193 15.18 16.75 0.87
CA GLY A 193 15.40 15.87 2.00
C GLY A 193 16.77 16.12 2.64
N ALA A 194 17.83 16.21 1.83
CA ALA A 194 19.17 16.46 2.34
C ALA A 194 19.34 17.85 2.97
N ARG A 195 18.74 18.88 2.38
CA ARG A 195 18.96 20.28 2.78
C ARG A 195 18.00 20.74 3.88
N LEU A 196 16.73 20.34 3.81
CA LEU A 196 15.71 20.86 4.72
C LEU A 196 15.23 19.81 5.71
N THR A 197 14.90 18.61 5.27
CA THR A 197 14.39 17.57 6.18
C THR A 197 15.45 17.17 7.19
N ALA A 198 16.68 16.89 6.75
CA ALA A 198 17.78 16.61 7.69
C ALA A 198 18.03 17.78 8.65
N TRP A 199 17.94 19.02 8.18
CA TRP A 199 18.09 20.20 9.03
C TRP A 199 16.96 20.32 10.07
N GLU A 200 15.70 20.15 9.69
CA GLU A 200 14.55 20.19 10.61
C GLU A 200 14.58 19.05 11.62
N LEU A 201 14.97 17.83 11.21
CA LEU A 201 15.10 16.69 12.11
C LEU A 201 16.25 16.88 13.09
N ALA A 202 17.38 17.46 12.64
CA ALA A 202 18.51 17.80 13.50
C ALA A 202 18.11 18.83 14.57
N GLU A 203 17.42 19.90 14.17
CA GLU A 203 16.93 20.91 15.11
C GLU A 203 15.95 20.32 16.13
N ALA A 204 15.07 19.41 15.69
CA ALA A 204 14.10 18.73 16.55
C ALA A 204 14.71 17.61 17.42
N GLY A 205 16.00 17.30 17.28
CA GLY A 205 16.67 16.23 18.01
C GLY A 205 16.23 14.80 17.61
N ILE A 206 15.61 14.65 16.44
CA ILE A 206 15.12 13.36 15.95
C ILE A 206 16.29 12.57 15.34
N PRO A 207 16.58 11.34 15.79
CA PRO A 207 17.62 10.50 15.20
C PRO A 207 17.32 10.24 13.72
N HIS A 208 18.28 10.55 12.85
CA HIS A 208 18.09 10.40 11.40
C HIS A 208 19.40 10.16 10.67
N ARG A 209 19.28 9.60 9.47
CA ARG A 209 20.37 9.41 8.51
C ARG A 209 19.90 9.75 7.11
N LEU A 210 20.82 10.25 6.29
CA LEU A 210 20.56 10.56 4.89
C LEU A 210 20.84 9.33 4.00
N THR A 211 20.01 9.10 2.98
CA THR A 211 20.23 8.12 1.93
C THR A 211 20.08 8.76 0.56
N ILE A 212 20.85 8.30 -0.43
CA ILE A 212 20.54 8.57 -1.82
C ILE A 212 19.22 7.90 -2.20
N ASP A 213 18.48 8.49 -3.13
CA ASP A 213 17.13 8.03 -3.49
C ASP A 213 17.13 6.58 -3.99
N SER A 214 18.16 6.19 -4.76
CA SER A 214 18.29 4.84 -5.34
C SER A 214 18.62 3.74 -4.33
N ALA A 215 19.06 4.08 -3.13
CA ALA A 215 19.36 3.11 -2.07
C ALA A 215 18.16 2.80 -1.17
N ALA A 216 17.04 3.53 -1.32
CA ALA A 216 15.88 3.36 -0.46
C ALA A 216 15.24 1.95 -0.58
N ALA A 217 15.15 1.40 -1.79
CA ALA A 217 14.65 0.03 -1.97
C ALA A 217 15.56 -1.02 -1.32
N TRP A 218 16.89 -0.81 -1.36
CA TRP A 218 17.84 -1.69 -0.68
C TRP A 218 17.74 -1.56 0.85
N ALA A 219 17.49 -0.35 1.37
CA ALA A 219 17.23 -0.14 2.79
C ALA A 219 15.99 -0.92 3.24
N MET A 220 14.92 -0.92 2.44
CA MET A 220 13.74 -1.76 2.70
C MET A 220 14.07 -3.26 2.65
N ALA A 221 14.79 -3.71 1.62
CA ALA A 221 15.17 -5.13 1.44
C ALA A 221 16.05 -5.67 2.58
N THR A 222 16.90 -4.82 3.16
CA THR A 222 17.78 -5.16 4.28
C THR A 222 17.16 -4.88 5.65
N GLY A 223 15.85 -4.63 5.66
CA GLY A 223 15.07 -4.46 6.88
C GLY A 223 15.47 -3.23 7.66
N GLN A 224 15.90 -2.13 7.03
CA GLN A 224 16.23 -0.85 7.68
C GLN A 224 15.01 0.08 7.79
N VAL A 225 13.84 -0.33 7.29
CA VAL A 225 12.62 0.47 7.22
C VAL A 225 11.44 -0.37 7.68
N ASP A 226 10.64 0.18 8.60
CA ASP A 226 9.43 -0.43 9.16
C ASP A 226 8.15 0.24 8.62
N ALA A 227 8.20 1.51 8.25
CA ALA A 227 7.12 2.24 7.57
C ALA A 227 7.67 3.40 6.74
N VAL A 228 6.96 3.75 5.67
CA VAL A 228 7.24 4.92 4.82
C VAL A 228 6.19 5.99 5.08
N LEU A 229 6.65 7.23 5.33
CA LEU A 229 5.82 8.41 5.58
C LEU A 229 6.15 9.49 4.57
N VAL A 230 5.18 9.88 3.75
CA VAL A 230 5.34 10.94 2.74
C VAL A 230 4.20 11.96 2.80
N GLY A 231 4.44 13.13 2.24
CA GLY A 231 3.39 14.13 2.00
C GLY A 231 2.66 13.88 0.68
N ALA A 232 1.86 14.86 0.26
CA ALA A 232 1.26 14.91 -1.06
C ALA A 232 1.17 16.35 -1.55
N ASP A 233 1.25 16.54 -2.86
CA ASP A 233 0.91 17.80 -3.52
C ASP A 233 -0.56 17.80 -3.98
N ARG A 234 -1.08 16.62 -4.36
CA ARG A 234 -2.50 16.43 -4.71
C ARG A 234 -2.91 14.98 -4.53
N ILE A 235 -4.12 14.77 -4.04
CA ILE A 235 -4.73 13.44 -3.92
C ILE A 235 -6.05 13.41 -4.69
N THR A 236 -6.21 12.50 -5.65
CA THR A 236 -7.45 12.39 -6.44
C THR A 236 -8.56 11.67 -5.67
N ALA A 237 -9.77 11.68 -6.21
CA ALA A 237 -10.94 11.06 -5.59
C ALA A 237 -10.77 9.53 -5.35
N ASN A 238 -10.10 8.82 -6.27
CA ASN A 238 -9.81 7.39 -6.12
C ASN A 238 -8.60 7.08 -5.21
N GLY A 239 -7.90 8.11 -4.69
CA GLY A 239 -6.75 7.94 -3.81
C GLY A 239 -5.39 7.90 -4.51
N ASP A 240 -5.29 8.20 -5.81
CA ASP A 240 -3.98 8.37 -6.45
C ASP A 240 -3.31 9.63 -5.90
N VAL A 241 -2.00 9.55 -5.68
CA VAL A 241 -1.24 10.58 -4.98
C VAL A 241 -0.19 11.15 -5.92
N ALA A 242 -0.31 12.42 -6.28
CA ALA A 242 0.81 13.16 -6.84
C ALA A 242 1.66 13.74 -5.72
N ASN A 243 2.96 13.44 -5.77
CA ASN A 243 3.94 13.95 -4.82
C ASN A 243 5.30 14.08 -5.51
N LYS A 244 6.29 14.61 -4.79
CA LYS A 244 7.67 14.78 -5.29
C LYS A 244 8.20 13.53 -5.99
N ILE A 245 8.84 13.72 -7.16
CA ILE A 245 9.48 12.65 -7.92
C ILE A 245 10.35 11.77 -7.01
N GLY A 246 10.21 10.45 -7.15
CA GLY A 246 10.77 9.45 -6.24
C GLY A 246 9.75 8.85 -5.27
N THR A 247 8.53 9.41 -5.16
CA THR A 247 7.49 8.85 -4.28
C THR A 247 6.95 7.53 -4.82
N PHE A 248 6.65 7.46 -6.12
CA PHE A 248 6.19 6.25 -6.79
C PHE A 248 7.13 5.03 -6.63
N PRO A 249 8.45 5.12 -6.92
CA PRO A 249 9.35 3.98 -6.71
C PRO A 249 9.48 3.57 -5.23
N LEU A 250 9.33 4.49 -4.27
CA LEU A 250 9.27 4.14 -2.85
C LEU A 250 8.03 3.29 -2.53
N ALA A 251 6.87 3.66 -3.08
CA ALA A 251 5.64 2.91 -2.89
C ALA A 251 5.70 1.50 -3.51
N LEU A 252 6.31 1.38 -4.70
CA LEU A 252 6.58 0.08 -5.33
C LEU A 252 7.47 -0.82 -4.44
N ALA A 253 8.57 -0.28 -3.93
CA ALA A 253 9.50 -1.01 -3.07
C ALA A 253 8.85 -1.39 -1.73
N ALA A 254 8.08 -0.46 -1.15
CA ALA A 254 7.36 -0.67 0.10
C ALA A 254 6.34 -1.81 -0.07
N ARG A 255 5.55 -1.80 -1.15
CA ARG A 255 4.61 -2.90 -1.44
C ARG A 255 5.32 -4.23 -1.63
N HIS A 256 6.44 -4.25 -2.37
CA HIS A 256 7.20 -5.48 -2.61
C HIS A 256 7.74 -6.11 -1.32
N HIS A 257 8.24 -5.29 -0.39
CA HIS A 257 8.80 -5.75 0.90
C HIS A 257 7.79 -5.84 2.02
N GLY A 258 6.55 -5.47 1.73
CA GLY A 258 5.51 -5.49 2.73
C GLY A 258 5.71 -4.46 3.85
N ILE A 259 5.98 -3.23 3.48
CA ILE A 259 6.15 -2.10 4.39
C ILE A 259 4.96 -1.15 4.20
N PRO A 260 4.27 -0.71 5.28
CA PRO A 260 3.22 0.30 5.19
C PRO A 260 3.72 1.56 4.50
N PHE A 261 3.00 2.02 3.48
CA PHE A 261 3.23 3.27 2.77
C PHE A 261 2.10 4.26 3.08
N ILE A 262 2.39 5.23 3.93
CA ILE A 262 1.38 6.13 4.50
C ILE A 262 1.63 7.55 3.98
N VAL A 263 0.58 8.12 3.39
CA VAL A 263 0.54 9.48 2.90
C VAL A 263 -0.14 10.35 3.95
N VAL A 264 0.49 11.44 4.35
CA VAL A 264 -0.03 12.38 5.36
C VAL A 264 -0.21 13.74 4.71
N ALA A 265 -1.44 14.20 4.59
CA ALA A 265 -1.77 15.48 3.98
C ALA A 265 -3.10 16.02 4.53
N PRO A 266 -3.29 17.34 4.59
CA PRO A 266 -4.59 17.94 4.92
C PRO A 266 -5.71 17.53 3.94
N GLU A 267 -6.96 17.54 4.40
CA GLU A 267 -8.15 17.32 3.57
C GLU A 267 -8.20 18.28 2.38
N SER A 268 -7.71 19.51 2.54
CA SER A 268 -7.61 20.52 1.48
C SER A 268 -6.67 20.12 0.33
N THR A 269 -5.83 19.09 0.51
CA THR A 269 -4.96 18.54 -0.54
C THR A 269 -5.69 17.52 -1.42
N ARG A 270 -6.89 17.09 -1.01
CA ARG A 270 -7.74 16.18 -1.78
C ARG A 270 -8.54 16.95 -2.82
N ASP A 271 -8.38 16.55 -4.07
CA ASP A 271 -9.10 17.06 -5.23
C ASP A 271 -10.22 16.08 -5.59
N ALA A 272 -11.37 16.24 -4.92
CA ALA A 272 -12.54 15.38 -5.13
C ALA A 272 -13.15 15.50 -6.55
N ALA A 273 -12.81 16.56 -7.29
CA ALA A 273 -13.27 16.75 -8.68
C ALA A 273 -12.41 15.96 -9.69
N MET A 274 -11.19 15.59 -9.31
CA MET A 274 -10.28 14.81 -10.14
C MET A 274 -10.45 13.32 -9.87
N ALA A 275 -10.93 12.57 -10.85
CA ALA A 275 -11.30 11.17 -10.68
C ALA A 275 -10.09 10.26 -10.48
N THR A 276 -9.03 10.46 -11.27
CA THR A 276 -7.82 9.62 -11.27
C THR A 276 -6.56 10.44 -11.52
N GLY A 277 -5.41 9.89 -11.13
CA GLY A 277 -4.10 10.51 -11.31
C GLY A 277 -3.69 10.69 -12.77
N ALA A 278 -4.37 10.03 -13.73
CA ALA A 278 -4.12 10.20 -15.16
C ALA A 278 -4.41 11.62 -15.67
N GLN A 279 -5.20 12.41 -14.93
CA GLN A 279 -5.54 13.80 -15.24
C GLN A 279 -4.49 14.79 -14.74
N ILE A 280 -3.50 14.33 -13.96
CA ILE A 280 -2.48 15.19 -13.36
C ILE A 280 -1.43 15.53 -14.42
N VAL A 281 -1.32 16.82 -14.74
CA VAL A 281 -0.24 17.33 -15.58
C VAL A 281 1.02 17.48 -14.74
N VAL A 282 2.00 16.62 -14.97
CA VAL A 282 3.28 16.64 -14.25
C VAL A 282 4.16 17.79 -14.77
N GLU A 283 4.53 18.70 -13.87
CA GLU A 283 5.45 19.80 -14.14
C GLU A 283 6.81 19.27 -14.63
N GLN A 284 7.26 19.74 -15.80
CA GLN A 284 8.60 19.50 -16.32
C GLN A 284 9.47 20.72 -15.99
N ARG A 285 10.62 20.48 -15.37
CA ARG A 285 11.53 21.54 -14.90
C ARG A 285 12.80 21.65 -15.75
N PRO A 286 13.51 22.78 -15.69
CA PRO A 286 14.70 23.01 -16.50
C PRO A 286 15.79 21.94 -16.28
N ALA A 287 16.53 21.64 -17.35
CA ALA A 287 17.62 20.65 -17.33
C ALA A 287 18.74 20.98 -16.32
N ALA A 288 18.97 22.27 -16.06
CA ALA A 288 20.04 22.77 -15.19
C ALA A 288 19.98 22.22 -13.75
N GLU A 289 18.79 21.85 -13.25
CA GLU A 289 18.63 21.26 -11.91
C GLU A 289 19.23 19.85 -11.83
N VAL A 290 19.25 19.13 -12.96
CA VAL A 290 19.78 17.77 -13.04
C VAL A 290 21.25 17.77 -13.49
N THR A 291 21.61 18.60 -14.46
CA THR A 291 22.97 18.66 -15.02
C THR A 291 23.98 19.38 -14.14
N GLY A 292 23.56 19.94 -13.02
CA GLY A 292 24.43 20.53 -12.02
C GLY A 292 23.75 20.66 -10.65
N PHE A 293 24.53 21.11 -9.69
CA PHE A 293 24.05 21.52 -8.38
C PHE A 293 24.77 22.81 -7.97
N GLY A 294 23.99 23.85 -7.65
CA GLY A 294 24.53 25.21 -7.45
C GLY A 294 25.27 25.69 -8.70
N THR A 295 26.52 26.13 -8.53
CA THR A 295 27.37 26.60 -9.63
C THR A 295 28.20 25.49 -10.30
N VAL A 296 28.06 24.24 -9.84
CA VAL A 296 28.90 23.11 -10.29
C VAL A 296 28.13 22.24 -11.27
N SER A 297 28.66 22.08 -12.49
CA SER A 297 28.11 21.14 -13.48
C SER A 297 28.55 19.71 -13.17
N THR A 298 27.60 18.77 -13.29
CA THR A 298 27.77 17.34 -13.00
C THR A 298 27.43 16.45 -14.20
N ALA A 299 27.05 17.03 -15.33
CA ALA A 299 26.79 16.34 -16.58
C ALA A 299 27.40 17.09 -17.77
N PRO A 300 27.72 16.43 -18.90
CA PRO A 300 28.23 17.10 -20.09
C PRO A 300 27.31 18.23 -20.58
N ALA A 301 27.89 19.33 -21.06
CA ALA A 301 27.14 20.47 -21.58
C ALA A 301 26.20 20.05 -22.72
N GLY A 302 24.97 20.57 -22.72
CA GLY A 302 23.95 20.27 -23.73
C GLY A 302 23.27 18.91 -23.60
N THR A 303 23.56 18.13 -22.55
CA THR A 303 22.87 16.85 -22.29
C THR A 303 21.36 17.07 -22.16
N PRO A 304 20.52 16.42 -23.00
CA PRO A 304 19.06 16.45 -22.84
C PRO A 304 18.66 15.79 -21.53
N VAL A 305 17.65 16.34 -20.86
CA VAL A 305 17.21 15.90 -19.53
C VAL A 305 15.71 15.63 -19.53
N PHE A 306 15.31 14.56 -18.87
CA PHE A 306 13.95 14.31 -18.43
C PHE A 306 13.85 14.65 -16.93
N ASN A 307 13.14 15.73 -16.58
CA ASN A 307 13.07 16.25 -15.20
C ASN A 307 11.61 16.54 -14.79
N PRO A 308 10.79 15.49 -14.59
CA PRO A 308 9.50 15.65 -13.94
C PRO A 308 9.70 16.05 -12.47
N ALA A 309 9.02 17.10 -12.03
CA ALA A 309 9.08 17.55 -10.64
C ALA A 309 8.31 16.64 -9.67
N PHE A 310 7.37 15.85 -10.19
CA PHE A 310 6.43 15.01 -9.44
C PHE A 310 6.25 13.67 -10.16
N ASP A 311 5.80 12.66 -9.43
CA ASP A 311 5.23 11.43 -9.99
C ASP A 311 3.84 11.19 -9.39
N VAL A 312 3.10 10.24 -9.99
CA VAL A 312 1.79 9.81 -9.50
C VAL A 312 1.94 8.40 -8.95
N THR A 313 1.65 8.23 -7.67
CA THR A 313 1.57 6.95 -6.99
C THR A 313 0.13 6.45 -7.03
N PRO A 314 -0.14 5.33 -7.73
CA PRO A 314 -1.47 4.72 -7.76
C PRO A 314 -1.97 4.34 -6.37
N ALA A 315 -3.28 4.49 -6.14
CA ALA A 315 -3.93 4.26 -4.86
C ALA A 315 -3.67 2.85 -4.30
N ASP A 316 -3.53 1.83 -5.16
CA ASP A 316 -3.28 0.44 -4.76
C ASP A 316 -1.89 0.22 -4.16
N LEU A 317 -0.94 1.14 -4.36
CA LEU A 317 0.37 1.13 -3.69
C LEU A 317 0.35 1.90 -2.35
N VAL A 318 -0.72 2.62 -2.05
CA VAL A 318 -0.85 3.44 -0.84
C VAL A 318 -1.56 2.63 0.24
N THR A 319 -0.90 2.39 1.37
CA THR A 319 -1.54 1.72 2.51
C THR A 319 -2.68 2.57 3.08
N ALA A 320 -2.42 3.87 3.27
CA ALA A 320 -3.42 4.82 3.73
C ALA A 320 -3.06 6.27 3.36
N VAL A 321 -4.10 7.07 3.16
CA VAL A 321 -4.04 8.54 3.18
C VAL A 321 -4.67 9.00 4.48
N VAL A 322 -3.92 9.79 5.25
CA VAL A 322 -4.33 10.30 6.55
C VAL A 322 -4.42 11.81 6.53
N THR A 323 -5.55 12.33 6.97
CA THR A 323 -5.88 13.76 7.08
C THR A 323 -6.20 14.11 8.54
N GLU A 324 -6.50 15.38 8.80
CA GLU A 324 -6.96 15.86 10.10
C GLU A 324 -8.29 15.24 10.55
N ASN A 325 -9.03 14.63 9.63
CA ASN A 325 -10.30 13.94 9.91
C ASN A 325 -10.09 12.42 10.14
N GLY A 326 -8.83 11.96 10.16
CA GLY A 326 -8.46 10.55 10.30
C GLY A 326 -8.05 9.92 8.97
N VAL A 327 -8.32 8.63 8.81
CA VAL A 327 -7.95 7.90 7.59
C VAL A 327 -8.99 8.18 6.49
N ALA A 328 -8.60 8.97 5.50
CA ALA A 328 -9.48 9.37 4.38
C ALA A 328 -9.51 8.34 3.25
N TYR A 329 -8.42 7.60 3.07
CA TYR A 329 -8.34 6.45 2.19
C TYR A 329 -7.55 5.36 2.90
N ARG A 330 -8.02 4.12 2.82
CA ARG A 330 -7.29 2.94 3.27
C ARG A 330 -7.42 1.90 2.18
N ASN A 331 -6.29 1.35 1.76
CA ASN A 331 -6.32 0.13 0.99
C ASN A 331 -6.73 -1.01 1.95
N SER A 332 -8.04 -1.27 2.03
CA SER A 332 -8.69 -2.22 2.96
C SER A 332 -8.28 -3.66 2.73
N ASP A 333 -7.63 -3.92 1.61
CA ASP A 333 -7.38 -5.24 1.10
C ASP A 333 -6.13 -5.90 1.72
N GLU A 334 -5.23 -5.14 2.37
CA GLU A 334 -3.90 -5.69 2.66
C GLU A 334 -3.33 -5.53 4.09
N PHE A 335 -3.86 -4.64 4.95
CA PHE A 335 -3.30 -4.39 6.29
C PHE A 335 -4.31 -4.61 7.43
N THR A 336 -4.35 -5.82 7.99
CA THR A 336 -5.03 -6.10 9.28
C THR A 336 -4.20 -5.52 10.45
N GLU A 337 -4.84 -5.26 11.60
CA GLU A 337 -4.25 -4.62 12.81
C GLU A 337 -3.04 -5.35 13.44
N HIS A 338 -2.45 -6.35 12.77
CA HIS A 338 -1.38 -7.21 13.28
C HIS A 338 -0.22 -7.41 12.27
N GLY A 339 0.02 -6.48 11.35
CA GLY A 339 1.29 -6.39 10.61
C GLY A 339 1.62 -7.55 9.67
N ARG A 340 0.62 -8.25 9.11
CA ARG A 340 0.83 -9.22 8.02
C ARG A 340 -0.08 -8.92 6.83
N PHE A 341 0.52 -8.96 5.64
CA PHE A 341 -0.13 -8.87 4.34
C PHE A 341 -1.28 -9.87 4.25
N ALA A 342 -2.50 -9.36 4.25
CA ALA A 342 -3.51 -9.95 3.40
C ALA A 342 -3.20 -9.50 1.98
N ARG A 343 -3.41 -10.33 0.96
CA ARG A 343 -3.59 -9.84 -0.41
C ARG A 343 -5.10 -9.83 -0.61
N ALA A 344 -5.70 -8.71 -0.94
CA ALA A 344 -7.03 -8.70 -1.53
C ALA A 344 -7.07 -7.82 -2.78
N ASP A 345 -8.04 -8.18 -3.61
CA ASP A 345 -8.23 -7.79 -5.01
C ASP A 345 -9.62 -7.12 -5.12
N PRO A 346 -9.81 -6.17 -6.04
CA PRO A 346 -10.93 -5.25 -6.09
C PRO A 346 -12.15 -5.86 -6.77
N ALA A 347 -13.11 -6.35 -5.98
CA ALA A 347 -14.44 -6.71 -6.48
C ALA A 347 -15.54 -6.48 -5.43
N GLU A 348 -15.55 -5.30 -4.80
CA GLU A 348 -16.73 -4.82 -4.05
C GLU A 348 -17.20 -3.48 -4.63
N ALA A 349 -17.76 -3.54 -5.83
CA ALA A 349 -18.72 -2.54 -6.30
C ALA A 349 -20.14 -3.10 -6.13
N THR A 350 -20.98 -2.33 -5.45
CA THR A 350 -22.37 -2.60 -5.07
C THR A 350 -23.30 -3.04 -6.22
N ASP A 351 -24.07 -4.14 -6.06
CA ASP A 351 -25.29 -4.42 -6.84
C ASP A 351 -26.54 -4.03 -6.01
N PRO A 352 -27.41 -3.13 -6.51
CA PRO A 352 -28.61 -2.68 -5.82
C PRO A 352 -29.78 -3.64 -6.08
N ARG A 353 -29.80 -4.83 -5.48
CA ARG A 353 -31.00 -5.68 -5.43
C ARG A 353 -31.14 -6.33 -4.07
N GLY A 354 -32.26 -6.03 -3.40
CA GLY A 354 -32.51 -6.42 -2.02
C GLY A 354 -32.60 -7.94 -1.76
N SER A 355 -32.42 -8.27 -0.48
CA SER A 355 -32.70 -9.54 0.22
C SER A 355 -31.55 -10.55 0.36
N THR A 356 -31.15 -10.76 1.63
CA THR A 356 -30.35 -11.86 2.22
C THR A 356 -28.97 -12.11 1.59
N GLY A 357 -27.92 -11.60 2.26
CA GLY A 357 -26.52 -11.82 1.86
C GLY A 357 -26.12 -13.31 1.79
N PRO A 358 -24.97 -13.62 1.16
CA PRO A 358 -24.57 -15.00 0.90
C PRO A 358 -24.33 -15.79 2.20
N PRO A 359 -24.46 -17.13 2.19
CA PRO A 359 -24.11 -17.96 3.34
C PRO A 359 -22.65 -17.75 3.75
N GLU A 360 -22.37 -17.72 5.05
CA GLU A 360 -21.03 -17.52 5.62
C GLU A 360 -19.98 -18.48 5.03
N GLN A 361 -20.33 -19.76 4.87
CA GLN A 361 -19.47 -20.77 4.24
C GLN A 361 -19.12 -20.42 2.78
N GLY A 362 -20.07 -19.85 2.03
CA GLY A 362 -19.83 -19.41 0.65
C GLY A 362 -18.81 -18.28 0.59
N ARG A 363 -18.91 -17.29 1.50
CA ARG A 363 -17.91 -16.22 1.63
C ARG A 363 -16.53 -16.76 1.99
N ALA A 364 -16.45 -17.72 2.91
CA ALA A 364 -15.19 -18.34 3.31
C ALA A 364 -14.54 -19.11 2.14
N ILE A 365 -15.33 -19.89 1.40
CA ILE A 365 -14.88 -20.61 0.20
C ILE A 365 -14.33 -19.62 -0.84
N ALA A 366 -15.07 -18.55 -1.12
CA ALA A 366 -14.67 -17.54 -2.08
C ALA A 366 -13.36 -16.83 -1.67
N ALA A 367 -13.21 -16.50 -0.38
CA ALA A 367 -11.98 -15.89 0.13
C ALA A 367 -10.76 -16.80 -0.04
N VAL A 368 -10.87 -18.09 0.29
CA VAL A 368 -9.76 -19.05 0.12
C VAL A 368 -9.47 -19.30 -1.35
N ALA A 369 -10.48 -19.36 -2.22
CA ALA A 369 -10.28 -19.50 -3.66
C ALA A 369 -9.47 -18.34 -4.24
N ARG A 370 -9.77 -17.09 -3.83
CA ARG A 370 -8.99 -15.92 -4.22
C ARG A 370 -7.56 -15.96 -3.70
N GLN A 371 -7.36 -16.38 -2.45
CA GLN A 371 -6.03 -16.55 -1.88
C GLN A 371 -5.18 -17.53 -2.71
N LEU A 372 -5.74 -18.69 -3.07
CA LEU A 372 -5.05 -19.73 -3.84
C LEU A 372 -4.88 -19.34 -5.31
N TYR A 373 -5.82 -18.59 -5.89
CA TYR A 373 -5.69 -17.96 -7.20
C TYR A 373 -4.51 -16.98 -7.24
N GLY A 374 -4.37 -16.09 -6.25
CA GLY A 374 -3.28 -15.12 -6.15
C GLY A 374 -1.89 -15.74 -5.92
N ARG A 375 -1.85 -17.03 -5.54
CA ARG A 375 -0.62 -17.85 -5.51
C ARG A 375 -0.32 -18.54 -6.85
N GLY A 376 -1.22 -18.43 -7.83
CA GLY A 376 -1.13 -19.10 -9.13
C GLY A 376 -1.55 -20.56 -9.12
N TRP A 377 -2.24 -21.04 -8.07
CA TRP A 377 -2.58 -22.46 -7.92
C TRP A 377 -3.97 -22.83 -8.42
N MET A 378 -4.80 -21.83 -8.76
CA MET A 378 -6.14 -22.03 -9.32
C MET A 378 -6.35 -21.16 -10.56
N PRO A 379 -5.49 -21.24 -11.60
CA PRO A 379 -5.54 -20.33 -12.74
C PRO A 379 -6.86 -20.46 -13.50
N GLY A 380 -7.50 -19.32 -13.80
CA GLY A 380 -8.79 -19.28 -14.49
C GLY A 380 -9.87 -20.05 -13.73
N THR A 381 -10.47 -21.05 -14.39
CA THR A 381 -11.56 -21.88 -13.84
C THR A 381 -11.07 -23.16 -13.15
N ALA A 382 -9.76 -23.41 -13.10
CA ALA A 382 -9.17 -24.64 -12.59
C ALA A 382 -9.26 -24.74 -11.06
N GLY A 383 -9.47 -25.96 -10.55
CA GLY A 383 -9.57 -26.28 -9.14
C GLY A 383 -10.94 -25.99 -8.54
N ASN A 384 -11.15 -26.46 -7.31
CA ASN A 384 -12.38 -26.24 -6.59
C ASN A 384 -12.19 -26.40 -5.08
N ILE A 385 -13.12 -25.81 -4.34
CA ILE A 385 -13.13 -25.82 -2.88
C ILE A 385 -14.53 -26.20 -2.42
N SER A 386 -14.60 -26.96 -1.32
CA SER A 386 -15.87 -27.23 -0.66
C SER A 386 -15.78 -27.26 0.85
N MET A 387 -16.93 -27.05 1.48
CA MET A 387 -17.15 -27.24 2.91
C MET A 387 -18.34 -28.16 3.14
N ARG A 388 -18.22 -29.09 4.10
CA ARG A 388 -19.31 -29.99 4.49
C ARG A 388 -20.41 -29.22 5.22
N ARG A 389 -21.67 -29.61 4.97
CA ARG A 389 -22.87 -29.10 5.63
C ARG A 389 -23.84 -30.25 5.89
N GLY A 390 -23.68 -30.93 7.03
CA GLY A 390 -24.46 -32.12 7.35
C GLY A 390 -24.21 -33.25 6.35
N ALA A 391 -25.26 -33.75 5.70
CA ALA A 391 -25.19 -34.76 4.63
C ALA A 391 -24.81 -34.19 3.25
N ASP A 392 -24.73 -32.88 3.13
CA ASP A 392 -24.39 -32.16 1.90
C ASP A 392 -23.00 -31.51 1.99
N ALA A 393 -22.55 -30.96 0.86
CA ALA A 393 -21.37 -30.11 0.77
C ALA A 393 -21.67 -28.89 -0.11
N LEU A 394 -21.21 -27.72 0.33
CA LEU A 394 -21.24 -26.49 -0.45
C LEU A 394 -19.95 -26.40 -1.26
N ILE A 395 -20.04 -26.39 -2.59
CA ILE A 395 -18.89 -26.52 -3.51
C ILE A 395 -18.85 -25.31 -4.45
N THR A 396 -17.67 -24.81 -4.84
CA THR A 396 -17.56 -23.77 -5.87
C THR A 396 -18.26 -24.17 -7.17
N ALA A 397 -18.98 -23.24 -7.79
CA ALA A 397 -19.63 -23.45 -9.07
C ALA A 397 -18.63 -23.68 -10.22
N SER A 398 -19.08 -24.36 -11.27
CA SER A 398 -18.30 -24.61 -12.48
C SER A 398 -18.20 -23.38 -13.39
N GLY A 399 -17.11 -23.29 -14.15
CA GLY A 399 -16.95 -22.30 -15.23
C GLY A 399 -16.66 -20.87 -14.78
N LEU A 400 -16.43 -20.63 -13.48
CA LEU A 400 -16.12 -19.31 -12.93
C LEU A 400 -14.64 -19.20 -12.55
N SER A 401 -14.07 -18.02 -12.79
CA SER A 401 -12.71 -17.69 -12.38
C SER A 401 -12.58 -17.79 -10.86
N LYS A 402 -11.60 -18.54 -10.35
CA LYS A 402 -11.42 -18.73 -8.91
C LYS A 402 -10.96 -17.48 -8.19
N GLY A 403 -10.37 -16.53 -8.92
CA GLY A 403 -10.03 -15.20 -8.46
C GLY A 403 -11.24 -14.25 -8.33
N GLU A 404 -12.37 -14.57 -8.96
CA GLU A 404 -13.54 -13.67 -9.04
C GLU A 404 -14.77 -14.23 -8.32
N LEU A 405 -14.65 -15.37 -7.63
CA LEU A 405 -15.79 -15.98 -6.94
C LEU A 405 -16.34 -15.05 -5.85
N SER A 406 -17.67 -14.96 -5.77
CA SER A 406 -18.39 -14.38 -4.65
C SER A 406 -18.95 -15.47 -3.73
N GLY A 407 -19.47 -15.08 -2.57
CA GLY A 407 -20.14 -16.02 -1.66
C GLY A 407 -21.39 -16.70 -2.25
N HIS A 408 -21.94 -16.17 -3.34
CA HIS A 408 -23.09 -16.74 -4.06
C HIS A 408 -22.69 -17.74 -5.15
N ASP A 409 -21.40 -17.87 -5.45
CA ASP A 409 -20.87 -18.72 -6.52
C ASP A 409 -20.54 -20.13 -6.04
N THR A 410 -21.44 -20.67 -5.22
CA THR A 410 -21.37 -22.02 -4.67
C THR A 410 -22.66 -22.80 -4.95
N VAL A 411 -22.54 -24.12 -4.97
CA VAL A 411 -23.60 -25.08 -5.27
C VAL A 411 -23.65 -26.11 -4.16
N LEU A 412 -24.85 -26.39 -3.64
CA LEU A 412 -25.08 -27.43 -2.65
C LEU A 412 -25.24 -28.79 -3.35
N VAL A 413 -24.41 -29.75 -2.95
CA VAL A 413 -24.35 -31.10 -3.51
C VAL A 413 -24.50 -32.13 -2.41
N THR A 414 -25.36 -33.12 -2.59
CA THR A 414 -25.50 -34.26 -1.68
C THR A 414 -24.31 -35.20 -1.78
N VAL A 415 -23.64 -35.47 -0.65
CA VAL A 415 -22.39 -36.23 -0.60
C VAL A 415 -22.58 -37.69 -1.00
N ALA A 416 -23.72 -38.31 -0.65
CA ALA A 416 -23.95 -39.74 -0.90
C ALA A 416 -23.96 -40.11 -2.39
N GLY A 417 -24.45 -39.23 -3.26
CA GLY A 417 -24.60 -39.50 -4.70
C GLY A 417 -23.98 -38.45 -5.62
N THR A 418 -23.33 -37.41 -5.09
CA THR A 418 -22.84 -36.26 -5.86
C THR A 418 -23.95 -35.60 -6.68
N VAL A 419 -25.13 -35.44 -6.08
CA VAL A 419 -26.33 -34.90 -6.75
C VAL A 419 -26.54 -33.45 -6.34
N THR A 420 -26.81 -32.58 -7.32
CA THR A 420 -27.12 -31.16 -7.07
C THR A 420 -28.56 -31.02 -6.57
N HIS A 421 -28.79 -30.22 -5.52
CA HIS A 421 -30.15 -29.93 -5.05
C HIS A 421 -30.99 -29.21 -6.13
N PRO A 422 -32.29 -29.53 -6.26
CA PRO A 422 -33.18 -28.93 -7.25
C PRO A 422 -33.35 -27.42 -7.02
N GLY A 423 -33.56 -26.65 -8.09
CA GLY A 423 -33.79 -25.20 -8.04
C GLY A 423 -32.53 -24.33 -8.02
N GLN A 424 -31.33 -24.91 -8.13
CA GLN A 424 -30.08 -24.16 -8.27
C GLN A 424 -29.79 -23.83 -9.74
N SER A 425 -29.50 -22.57 -10.05
CA SER A 425 -29.20 -22.11 -11.41
C SER A 425 -27.79 -22.48 -11.90
N ARG A 426 -26.88 -22.78 -10.98
CA ARG A 426 -25.47 -23.10 -11.26
C ARG A 426 -25.21 -24.62 -11.15
N LYS A 427 -24.25 -25.10 -11.93
CA LYS A 427 -23.76 -26.49 -11.88
C LYS A 427 -22.51 -26.60 -11.00
N PRO A 428 -22.32 -27.70 -10.26
CA PRO A 428 -21.10 -27.91 -9.48
C PRO A 428 -19.89 -28.15 -10.40
N SER A 429 -18.68 -27.94 -9.88
CA SER A 429 -17.43 -28.28 -10.59
C SER A 429 -17.42 -29.74 -11.07
N ALA A 430 -16.71 -30.02 -12.17
CA ALA A 430 -16.52 -31.39 -12.67
C ALA A 430 -15.83 -32.30 -11.64
N GLU A 431 -14.96 -31.72 -10.81
CA GLU A 431 -14.23 -32.39 -9.72
C GLU A 431 -15.07 -32.60 -8.44
N ALA A 432 -16.39 -32.33 -8.47
CA ALA A 432 -17.24 -32.55 -7.31
C ALA A 432 -17.22 -34.01 -6.82
N SER A 433 -17.04 -34.98 -7.73
CA SER A 433 -16.88 -36.41 -7.39
C SER A 433 -15.68 -36.69 -6.50
N ILE A 434 -14.57 -35.95 -6.69
CA ILE A 434 -13.35 -36.07 -5.87
C ILE A 434 -13.63 -35.60 -4.44
N HIS A 435 -14.34 -34.46 -4.29
CA HIS A 435 -14.67 -33.92 -2.98
C HIS A 435 -15.63 -34.83 -2.21
N THR A 436 -16.67 -35.33 -2.87
CA THR A 436 -17.63 -36.22 -2.22
C THR A 436 -17.03 -37.58 -1.87
N ALA A 437 -16.07 -38.09 -2.66
CA ALA A 437 -15.29 -39.30 -2.32
C ALA A 437 -14.51 -39.13 -1.01
N VAL A 438 -13.83 -38.00 -0.82
CA VAL A 438 -13.15 -37.67 0.44
C VAL A 438 -14.15 -37.58 1.59
N TYR A 439 -15.28 -36.90 1.39
CA TYR A 439 -16.29 -36.78 2.45
C TYR A 439 -16.97 -38.11 2.81
N ARG A 440 -17.12 -39.07 1.88
CA ARG A 440 -17.72 -40.39 2.16
C ARG A 440 -16.78 -41.28 2.98
N THR A 441 -15.48 -41.07 2.88
CA THR A 441 -14.45 -41.96 3.42
C THR A 441 -13.71 -41.38 4.63
N THR A 442 -13.85 -40.08 4.88
CA THR A 442 -13.14 -39.37 5.94
C THR A 442 -14.07 -38.49 6.78
N GLY A 443 -13.58 -38.02 7.93
CA GLY A 443 -14.25 -37.03 8.78
C GLY A 443 -14.12 -35.57 8.30
N ALA A 444 -13.65 -35.33 7.07
CA ALA A 444 -13.33 -33.99 6.60
C ALA A 444 -14.50 -33.00 6.70
N GLY A 445 -14.22 -31.80 7.22
CA GLY A 445 -15.10 -30.64 7.21
C GLY A 445 -14.92 -29.75 5.96
N ALA A 446 -13.77 -29.83 5.30
CA ALA A 446 -13.48 -29.11 4.06
C ALA A 446 -12.49 -29.86 3.15
N VAL A 447 -12.58 -29.58 1.85
CA VAL A 447 -11.69 -30.14 0.81
C VAL A 447 -11.26 -29.03 -0.14
N VAL A 448 -9.96 -28.96 -0.43
CA VAL A 448 -9.32 -28.00 -1.34
C VAL A 448 -8.60 -28.79 -2.43
N HIS A 449 -8.96 -28.54 -3.67
CA HIS A 449 -8.30 -29.08 -4.85
C HIS A 449 -7.71 -27.93 -5.68
N VAL A 450 -6.41 -28.02 -5.95
CA VAL A 450 -5.64 -26.97 -6.64
C VAL A 450 -4.68 -27.58 -7.66
N HIS A 451 -4.27 -26.76 -8.63
CA HIS A 451 -3.37 -27.10 -9.73
C HIS A 451 -2.03 -26.40 -9.50
N SER A 452 -1.41 -26.64 -8.35
CA SER A 452 -0.19 -25.93 -7.94
C SER A 452 1.03 -26.43 -8.74
N PRO A 453 1.93 -25.55 -9.22
CA PRO A 453 2.94 -25.92 -10.22
C PRO A 453 3.91 -27.02 -9.80
N PHE A 454 4.51 -26.93 -8.62
CA PHE A 454 5.57 -27.84 -8.20
C PHE A 454 5.01 -29.22 -7.85
N ALA A 455 3.88 -29.27 -7.14
CA ALA A 455 3.20 -30.52 -6.84
C ALA A 455 2.70 -31.23 -8.11
N THR A 456 2.15 -30.47 -9.07
CA THR A 456 1.70 -31.03 -10.35
C THR A 456 2.90 -31.56 -11.16
N ALA A 457 4.02 -30.83 -11.17
CA ALA A 457 5.25 -31.28 -11.83
C ALA A 457 5.86 -32.53 -11.16
N LEU A 458 5.92 -32.57 -9.83
CA LEU A 458 6.44 -33.73 -9.10
C LEU A 458 5.55 -34.97 -9.29
N ALA A 459 4.23 -34.78 -9.42
CA ALA A 459 3.32 -35.88 -9.69
C ALA A 459 3.62 -36.57 -11.03
N THR A 460 4.17 -35.86 -12.04
CA THR A 460 4.47 -36.44 -13.35
C THR A 460 5.81 -37.18 -13.44
N THR A 461 6.65 -37.15 -12.39
CA THR A 461 7.98 -37.77 -12.43
C THR A 461 8.00 -39.29 -12.18
N ALA A 462 6.85 -39.97 -12.18
CA ALA A 462 6.80 -41.42 -12.03
C ALA A 462 7.27 -42.12 -13.32
N ASP A 463 8.09 -43.16 -13.18
CA ASP A 463 8.71 -43.90 -14.28
C ASP A 463 7.72 -44.60 -15.22
N GLN A 464 6.43 -44.68 -14.89
CA GLN A 464 5.37 -45.04 -15.83
C GLN A 464 4.08 -44.25 -15.55
N PRO A 465 3.38 -43.74 -16.58
CA PRO A 465 2.00 -43.27 -16.44
C PRO A 465 1.09 -44.50 -16.28
N GLY A 466 1.21 -45.17 -15.13
CA GLY A 466 0.53 -46.40 -14.84
C GLY A 466 -0.96 -46.14 -14.61
N GLU A 467 -1.80 -47.03 -15.12
CA GLU A 467 -3.25 -47.08 -14.87
C GLU A 467 -3.61 -47.38 -13.40
N THR A 468 -2.63 -47.36 -12.49
CA THR A 468 -2.72 -47.78 -11.09
C THR A 468 -2.26 -46.67 -10.13
N VAL A 469 -2.83 -46.67 -8.92
CA VAL A 469 -2.43 -45.74 -7.85
C VAL A 469 -1.04 -46.10 -7.35
N THR A 470 -0.14 -45.13 -7.30
CA THR A 470 1.23 -45.28 -6.75
C THR A 470 1.39 -44.42 -5.49
N THR A 471 2.51 -44.53 -4.79
CA THR A 471 2.83 -43.67 -3.65
C THR A 471 4.18 -42.97 -3.85
N LEU A 472 4.30 -41.76 -3.33
CA LEU A 472 5.56 -41.02 -3.25
C LEU A 472 5.98 -40.93 -1.79
N ARG A 473 7.13 -41.52 -1.47
CA ARG A 473 7.72 -41.40 -0.13
C ARG A 473 8.46 -40.09 0.00
N ILE A 474 8.14 -39.33 1.04
CA ILE A 474 8.87 -38.11 1.43
C ILE A 474 9.31 -38.25 2.90
N SER A 475 10.55 -37.87 3.23
CA SER A 475 11.09 -37.99 4.59
C SER A 475 12.03 -36.85 4.98
N GLY A 476 12.15 -36.62 6.29
CA GLY A 476 13.16 -35.70 6.86
C GLY A 476 12.87 -34.20 6.74
N TYR A 477 11.80 -33.80 6.04
CA TYR A 477 11.44 -32.39 5.89
C TYR A 477 10.55 -31.90 7.05
N GLU A 478 10.88 -30.74 7.62
CA GLU A 478 10.12 -30.12 8.72
C GLU A 478 8.65 -29.83 8.37
N LEU A 479 8.38 -29.53 7.09
CA LEU A 479 7.04 -29.24 6.57
C LEU A 479 6.05 -30.42 6.71
N LEU A 480 6.53 -31.65 6.94
CA LEU A 480 5.68 -32.82 7.18
C LEU A 480 4.76 -32.66 8.40
N LYS A 481 5.15 -31.82 9.39
CA LYS A 481 4.33 -31.50 10.56
C LYS A 481 3.01 -30.82 10.19
N GLY A 482 2.97 -30.10 9.06
CA GLY A 482 1.79 -29.41 8.57
C GLY A 482 0.64 -30.34 8.17
N PHE A 483 0.90 -31.63 7.99
CA PHE A 483 -0.14 -32.61 7.63
C PHE A 483 -0.91 -33.15 8.83
N GLY A 484 -0.40 -32.99 10.06
CA GLY A 484 -1.05 -33.51 11.27
C GLY A 484 -1.00 -35.05 11.36
N LEU A 485 0.09 -35.65 10.89
CA LEU A 485 0.33 -37.10 10.96
C LEU A 485 0.74 -37.50 12.38
N ALA A 486 0.43 -38.75 12.77
CA ALA A 486 0.87 -39.30 14.05
C ALA A 486 2.40 -39.39 14.14
N ASP A 487 3.07 -39.70 13.03
CA ASP A 487 4.52 -39.63 12.88
C ASP A 487 4.87 -38.76 11.66
N PRO A 488 5.40 -37.54 11.87
CA PRO A 488 5.79 -36.64 10.79
C PRO A 488 7.22 -36.90 10.25
N SER A 489 7.87 -38.02 10.59
CA SER A 489 9.23 -38.33 10.08
C SER A 489 9.23 -38.73 8.60
N SER A 490 8.14 -39.35 8.13
CA SER A 490 7.95 -39.76 6.75
C SER A 490 6.47 -39.82 6.39
N VAL A 491 6.14 -39.53 5.13
CA VAL A 491 4.80 -39.66 4.59
C VAL A 491 4.82 -40.44 3.28
N GLN A 492 3.80 -41.26 3.06
CA GLN A 492 3.51 -41.92 1.79
C GLN A 492 2.33 -41.22 1.12
N VAL A 493 2.61 -40.31 0.19
CA VAL A 493 1.55 -39.54 -0.48
C VAL A 493 1.01 -40.35 -1.65
N PRO A 494 -0.29 -40.70 -1.68
CA PRO A 494 -0.87 -41.42 -2.81
C PRO A 494 -0.93 -40.53 -4.06
N ARG A 495 -0.71 -41.16 -5.21
CA ARG A 495 -0.68 -40.54 -6.52
C ARG A 495 -1.62 -41.29 -7.46
N PHE A 496 -2.70 -40.62 -7.83
CA PHE A 496 -3.76 -41.17 -8.67
C PHE A 496 -3.51 -40.86 -10.15
N PRO A 497 -3.86 -41.80 -11.06
CA PRO A 497 -3.90 -41.51 -12.49
C PRO A 497 -4.93 -40.41 -12.79
N ASN A 498 -4.65 -39.60 -13.82
CA ASN A 498 -5.60 -38.62 -14.32
C ASN A 498 -6.42 -39.23 -15.45
N TRP A 499 -7.75 -39.30 -15.26
CA TRP A 499 -8.68 -39.86 -16.24
C TRP A 499 -9.51 -38.74 -16.89
N PRO A 500 -9.83 -38.84 -18.19
CA PRO A 500 -10.79 -37.92 -18.83
C PRO A 500 -12.16 -37.92 -18.13
N ASP A 501 -12.57 -39.07 -17.59
CA ASP A 501 -13.73 -39.18 -16.72
C ASP A 501 -13.35 -38.90 -15.26
N VAL A 502 -13.64 -37.69 -14.79
CA VAL A 502 -13.34 -37.25 -13.42
C VAL A 502 -14.11 -38.05 -12.36
N ALA A 503 -15.24 -38.67 -12.70
CA ALA A 503 -15.98 -39.53 -11.77
C ALA A 503 -15.19 -40.82 -11.44
N ARG A 504 -14.40 -41.32 -12.39
CA ARG A 504 -13.49 -42.44 -12.16
C ARG A 504 -12.40 -42.07 -11.15
N ILE A 505 -11.81 -40.88 -11.25
CA ILE A 505 -10.82 -40.39 -10.28
C ILE A 505 -11.42 -40.39 -8.87
N GLY A 506 -12.64 -39.89 -8.70
CA GLY A 506 -13.34 -39.93 -7.41
C GLY A 506 -13.58 -41.36 -6.89
N THR A 507 -13.88 -42.31 -7.77
CA THR A 507 -14.05 -43.74 -7.41
C THR A 507 -12.74 -44.38 -6.96
N ASP A 508 -11.64 -44.09 -7.67
CA ASP A 508 -10.30 -44.59 -7.31
C ASP A 508 -9.88 -44.03 -5.94
N ILE A 509 -10.12 -42.74 -5.69
CA ILE A 509 -9.85 -42.08 -4.39
C ILE A 509 -10.67 -42.70 -3.27
N GLU A 510 -11.97 -42.89 -3.47
CA GLU A 510 -12.84 -43.52 -2.47
C GLU A 510 -12.40 -44.94 -2.14
N THR A 511 -12.05 -45.73 -3.15
CA THR A 511 -11.56 -47.11 -2.97
C THR A 511 -10.27 -47.10 -2.15
N HIS A 512 -9.29 -46.29 -2.55
CA HIS A 512 -8.01 -46.20 -1.88
C HIS A 512 -8.14 -45.74 -0.42
N LEU A 513 -8.95 -44.71 -0.13
CA LEU A 513 -9.13 -44.19 1.22
C LEU A 513 -9.89 -45.17 2.14
N ARG A 514 -10.79 -46.01 1.59
CA ARG A 514 -11.41 -47.10 2.35
C ARG A 514 -10.43 -48.20 2.69
N GLU A 515 -9.57 -48.56 1.75
CA GLU A 515 -8.54 -49.59 1.92
C GLU A 515 -7.38 -49.10 2.82
N ASN A 516 -7.15 -47.78 2.86
CA ASN A 516 -6.07 -47.15 3.61
C ASN A 516 -6.62 -46.04 4.54
N PRO A 517 -7.31 -46.37 5.64
CA PRO A 517 -7.92 -45.37 6.54
C PRO A 517 -6.90 -44.42 7.20
N THR A 518 -5.63 -44.80 7.23
CA THR A 518 -4.51 -44.00 7.76
C THR A 518 -3.77 -43.21 6.68
N ALA A 519 -4.30 -43.15 5.45
CA ALA A 519 -3.72 -42.34 4.39
C ALA A 519 -3.61 -40.88 4.83
N PRO A 520 -2.53 -40.17 4.45
CA PRO A 520 -2.35 -38.79 4.83
C PRO A 520 -3.45 -37.91 4.20
N PRO A 521 -3.77 -36.74 4.79
CA PRO A 521 -4.86 -35.88 4.34
C PRO A 521 -4.55 -35.05 3.07
N ILE A 522 -3.77 -35.66 2.16
CA ILE A 522 -3.19 -35.09 0.95
C ILE A 522 -3.06 -36.18 -0.12
N LEU A 523 -3.25 -35.82 -1.39
CA LEU A 523 -3.02 -36.70 -2.53
C LEU A 523 -2.61 -35.92 -3.78
N PHE A 524 -1.96 -36.62 -4.71
CA PHE A 524 -1.66 -36.13 -6.06
C PHE A 524 -2.62 -36.75 -7.09
N ILE A 525 -2.93 -36.00 -8.14
CA ILE A 525 -3.52 -36.51 -9.38
C ILE A 525 -2.54 -36.14 -10.51
N THR A 526 -1.95 -37.15 -11.14
CA THR A 526 -0.82 -37.00 -12.07
C THR A 526 -1.12 -36.05 -13.23
N GLY A 527 -0.40 -34.94 -13.33
CA GLY A 527 -0.60 -33.94 -14.39
C GLY A 527 -1.91 -33.15 -14.28
N HIS A 528 -2.61 -33.23 -13.15
CA HIS A 528 -3.87 -32.57 -12.90
C HIS A 528 -3.71 -31.56 -11.75
N GLY A 529 -3.29 -32.02 -10.57
CA GLY A 529 -3.19 -31.18 -9.38
C GLY A 529 -3.08 -31.99 -8.08
N ILE A 530 -3.41 -31.35 -6.96
CA ILE A 530 -3.44 -31.96 -5.63
C ILE A 530 -4.79 -31.75 -4.98
N THR A 531 -5.16 -32.70 -4.12
CA THR A 531 -6.34 -32.57 -3.26
C THR A 531 -5.92 -32.74 -1.80
N THR A 532 -6.42 -31.85 -0.96
CA THR A 532 -6.14 -31.85 0.48
C THR A 532 -7.45 -31.65 1.23
N TRP A 533 -7.52 -32.16 2.46
CA TRP A 533 -8.73 -32.05 3.27
C TRP A 533 -8.40 -31.84 4.73
N GLY A 534 -9.39 -31.40 5.51
CA GLY A 534 -9.26 -31.22 6.95
C GLY A 534 -10.57 -30.94 7.65
N ASP A 535 -10.52 -30.83 8.97
CA ASP A 535 -11.66 -30.55 9.85
C ASP A 535 -12.22 -29.15 9.58
N THR A 536 -11.36 -28.22 9.15
CA THR A 536 -11.70 -26.86 8.78
C THR A 536 -11.15 -26.50 7.40
N LEU A 537 -11.73 -25.47 6.79
CA LEU A 537 -11.26 -24.95 5.51
C LEU A 537 -9.81 -24.45 5.58
N SER A 538 -9.43 -23.78 6.67
CA SER A 538 -8.05 -23.35 6.91
C SER A 538 -7.09 -24.54 6.98
N GLN A 539 -7.45 -25.62 7.69
CA GLN A 539 -6.60 -26.81 7.78
C GLN A 539 -6.40 -27.48 6.42
N ALA A 540 -7.45 -27.59 5.60
CA ALA A 540 -7.33 -28.11 4.23
C ALA A 540 -6.39 -27.23 3.39
N ARG A 541 -6.58 -25.89 3.41
CA ARG A 541 -5.70 -24.94 2.73
C ARG A 541 -4.25 -25.07 3.18
N ASP A 542 -4.00 -25.09 4.49
CA ASP A 542 -2.63 -25.12 5.04
C ASP A 542 -1.89 -26.39 4.64
N ARG A 543 -2.60 -27.51 4.52
CA ARG A 543 -2.05 -28.77 3.99
C ARG A 543 -1.67 -28.65 2.51
N ALA A 544 -2.48 -27.98 1.69
CA ALA A 544 -2.12 -27.69 0.29
C ALA A 544 -0.86 -26.80 0.23
N GLU A 545 -0.77 -25.79 1.10
CA GLU A 545 0.39 -24.90 1.17
C GLU A 545 1.68 -25.64 1.58
N CYS A 546 1.59 -26.49 2.61
CA CYS A 546 2.72 -27.31 3.05
C CYS A 546 3.15 -28.30 1.96
N LEU A 547 2.20 -28.92 1.25
CA LEU A 547 2.52 -29.86 0.19
C LEU A 547 3.19 -29.17 -1.00
N GLU A 548 2.70 -28.01 -1.43
CA GLU A 548 3.32 -27.27 -2.54
C GLU A 548 4.74 -26.80 -2.18
N ALA A 549 4.93 -26.23 -0.99
CA ALA A 549 6.25 -25.79 -0.53
C ALA A 549 7.24 -26.97 -0.40
N LEU A 550 6.76 -28.13 0.05
CA LEU A 550 7.55 -29.36 0.11
C LEU A 550 7.92 -29.82 -1.30
N CYS A 551 6.98 -29.82 -2.24
CA CYS A 551 7.24 -30.17 -3.64
C CYS A 551 8.22 -29.21 -4.29
N GLU A 552 8.15 -27.90 -4.01
CA GLU A 552 9.12 -26.91 -4.48
C GLU A 552 10.54 -27.25 -4.03
N LEU A 553 10.73 -27.60 -2.75
CA LEU A 553 12.02 -28.04 -2.23
C LEU A 553 12.51 -29.31 -2.93
N ILE A 554 11.64 -30.31 -3.12
CA ILE A 554 11.98 -31.55 -3.81
C ILE A 554 12.37 -31.28 -5.26
N THR A 555 11.63 -30.44 -5.98
CA THR A 555 11.93 -30.07 -7.38
C THR A 555 13.25 -29.33 -7.48
N ARG A 556 13.56 -28.41 -6.56
CA ARG A 556 14.80 -27.64 -6.57
C ARG A 556 16.03 -28.47 -6.16
N THR A 557 15.85 -29.43 -5.25
CA THR A 557 16.96 -30.26 -4.73
C THR A 557 17.13 -31.59 -5.46
N GLY A 558 16.10 -32.04 -6.17
CA GLY A 558 16.01 -33.39 -6.74
C GLY A 558 15.85 -34.50 -5.68
N ARG A 559 15.55 -34.17 -4.42
CA ARG A 559 15.58 -35.13 -3.30
C ARG A 559 14.25 -35.21 -2.57
N THR A 560 13.71 -36.42 -2.44
CA THR A 560 12.52 -36.71 -1.60
C THR A 560 12.86 -36.98 -0.13
N ASP A 561 14.14 -36.97 0.22
CA ASP A 561 14.64 -37.15 1.58
C ASP A 561 15.63 -36.04 1.95
N ALA A 562 15.44 -35.43 3.12
CA ALA A 562 16.24 -34.31 3.61
C ALA A 562 17.49 -34.73 4.44
N THR A 563 17.80 -36.02 4.55
CA THR A 563 18.99 -36.49 5.29
C THR A 563 20.25 -35.79 4.75
N PRO A 564 21.13 -35.23 5.62
CA PRO A 564 22.35 -34.57 5.17
C PRO A 564 23.18 -35.49 4.26
N LEU A 565 23.76 -34.93 3.19
CA LEU A 565 24.75 -35.66 2.41
C LEU A 565 25.97 -35.89 3.31
N GLU A 566 26.41 -37.14 3.46
CA GLU A 566 27.72 -37.42 4.01
C GLU A 566 28.76 -36.85 3.05
N ILE A 567 29.24 -35.64 3.35
CA ILE A 567 30.45 -35.13 2.72
C ILE A 567 31.58 -35.90 3.43
N GLY A 568 32.16 -36.89 2.73
CA GLY A 568 33.31 -37.63 3.23
C GLY A 568 34.43 -36.69 3.69
N PRO A 569 35.31 -37.11 4.60
CA PRO A 569 36.34 -36.25 5.16
C PRO A 569 37.19 -35.66 4.02
N THR A 570 37.20 -34.33 3.94
CA THR A 570 37.98 -33.52 2.97
C THR A 570 39.47 -33.68 3.18
#